data_AF-A0A8S1AZC0-F1
#
_entry.id   AF-A0A8S1AZC0-F1
#
_cell.length_a   1.000
_cell.length_b   1.000
_cell.length_c   1.000
_cell.angle_alpha   90.00
_cell.angle_beta   90.00
_cell.angle_gamma   90.00
#
_symmetry.space_group_name_H-M   'P 1'
#
loop_
_entity.id
_entity.type
_entity.pdbx_description
1 polymer ?
#
loop_
_entity_poly.entity_id
_entity_poly.type
_entity_poly.pdbx_seq_one_letter_code
_entity_poly.pdbx_strand_id
1 'polypeptide(L)'
;MASNPVMLRRNIAVSEELINGAMGTYTKKIKWPALRRDQLEDGELPEAVYKFWIPNDQRKQELNHLNIEIDKLQIENENLKKEIKGLSTQTSQPTYIPESNYKKIVLYGLAEYYREPENLLFNRLEDLFRDIAQVDLSGYIEDTYRMGRNTSSNRPLVIELISKRMVKYLLKNSQCFQGTGLFIAEFLDNTARKERAQLREELFAARKKGLHAIIRNKQLYIEGKITHLNNFNNNTNKDPHTNSRELSTTMPTNITNPPCNEITSDEQEINTFRKERPTI
;
A
#
# COMPACT_ATOMS: atom_id res chain seq x y z
N MET A 1 -47.58 -37.59 63.11
CA MET A 1 -46.26 -38.22 63.30
C MET A 1 -45.22 -37.22 62.83
N ALA A 2 -44.44 -36.65 63.75
CA ALA A 2 -43.42 -35.66 63.45
C ALA A 2 -42.14 -36.38 63.01
N SER A 3 -41.69 -36.15 61.77
CA SER A 3 -40.43 -36.67 61.26
C SER A 3 -39.26 -35.89 61.87
N ASN A 4 -38.37 -36.59 62.56
CA ASN A 4 -37.15 -36.00 63.10
C ASN A 4 -36.27 -35.46 61.95
N PRO A 5 -35.75 -34.22 62.04
CA PRO A 5 -34.77 -33.73 61.07
C PRO A 5 -33.47 -34.51 61.25
N VAL A 6 -33.11 -35.30 60.24
CA VAL A 6 -31.81 -35.96 60.13
C VAL A 6 -30.77 -34.87 59.92
N MET A 7 -30.05 -34.50 60.98
CA MET A 7 -28.90 -33.60 60.86
C MET A 7 -27.78 -34.29 60.08
N LEU A 8 -27.64 -33.98 58.79
CA LEU A 8 -26.40 -34.16 58.03
C LEU A 8 -25.32 -33.21 58.58
N ARG A 9 -24.82 -33.52 59.77
CA ARG A 9 -23.64 -32.89 60.36
C ARG A 9 -22.56 -33.94 60.50
N ARG A 10 -21.78 -34.17 59.44
CA ARG A 10 -20.37 -34.64 59.49
C ARG A 10 -19.83 -34.69 58.07
N ASN A 11 -18.67 -34.05 57.83
CA ASN A 11 -17.86 -34.05 56.60
C ASN A 11 -17.85 -32.78 55.73
N ILE A 12 -18.20 -31.60 56.26
CA ILE A 12 -17.65 -30.36 55.71
C ILE A 12 -16.33 -30.10 56.43
N ALA A 13 -15.22 -30.49 55.81
CA ALA A 13 -13.89 -30.10 56.26
C ALA A 13 -13.70 -28.62 55.95
N VAL A 14 -14.00 -27.75 56.92
CA VAL A 14 -13.60 -26.35 56.88
C VAL A 14 -12.12 -26.31 57.26
N SER A 15 -11.23 -26.46 56.29
CA SER A 15 -9.81 -26.21 56.51
C SER A 15 -9.60 -24.71 56.74
N GLU A 16 -9.56 -24.36 58.02
CA GLU A 16 -8.98 -23.19 58.67
C GLU A 16 -9.45 -21.77 58.28
N GLU A 17 -9.58 -20.98 59.35
CA GLU A 17 -9.80 -19.53 59.46
C GLU A 17 -11.22 -18.97 59.20
N LEU A 18 -12.01 -19.00 60.27
CA LEU A 18 -12.87 -17.91 60.76
C LEU A 18 -11.95 -17.12 61.74
N ILE A 19 -11.77 -15.80 61.81
CA ILE A 19 -12.57 -14.58 61.56
C ILE A 19 -11.54 -13.44 61.39
N ASN A 20 -11.85 -12.36 60.64
CA ASN A 20 -11.37 -11.04 61.07
C ASN A 20 -12.49 -10.00 60.91
N GLY A 21 -12.73 -9.27 62.00
CA GLY A 21 -13.95 -8.51 62.29
C GLY A 21 -14.10 -7.14 61.64
N ALA A 22 -13.63 -6.92 60.42
CA ALA A 22 -13.91 -5.67 59.71
C ALA A 22 -13.81 -5.87 58.19
N MET A 23 -14.93 -5.65 57.49
CA MET A 23 -15.04 -5.48 56.03
C MET A 23 -14.10 -6.32 55.15
N GLY A 24 -14.61 -7.44 54.62
CA GLY A 24 -13.96 -8.12 53.50
C GLY A 24 -14.83 -9.23 52.95
N THR A 25 -15.29 -9.08 51.72
CA THR A 25 -16.05 -10.09 50.98
C THR A 25 -15.26 -11.41 50.90
N TYR A 26 -15.82 -12.48 51.42
CA TYR A 26 -15.26 -13.83 51.31
C TYR A 26 -15.52 -14.41 49.92
N THR A 27 -14.53 -14.41 49.02
CA THR A 27 -14.50 -15.38 47.92
C THR A 27 -13.78 -16.66 48.38
N LYS A 28 -14.28 -17.32 49.43
CA LYS A 28 -13.82 -18.67 49.77
C LYS A 28 -14.52 -19.65 48.81
N LYS A 29 -13.74 -20.32 47.95
CA LYS A 29 -14.20 -21.46 47.16
C LYS A 29 -14.59 -22.57 48.13
N ILE A 30 -15.87 -22.64 48.51
CA ILE A 30 -16.41 -23.82 49.18
C ILE A 30 -16.22 -24.98 48.21
N LYS A 31 -15.25 -25.85 48.49
CA LYS A 31 -15.15 -27.14 47.82
C LYS A 31 -16.23 -28.02 48.43
N TRP A 32 -17.39 -28.00 47.81
CA TRP A 32 -18.41 -29.00 48.09
C TRP A 32 -17.78 -30.37 47.83
N PRO A 33 -17.83 -31.31 48.78
CA PRO A 33 -17.49 -32.69 48.48
C PRO A 33 -18.34 -33.12 47.28
N ALA A 34 -17.78 -33.92 46.38
CA ALA A 34 -18.50 -34.44 45.21
C ALA A 34 -19.61 -35.40 45.68
N LEU A 35 -20.68 -34.84 46.22
CA LEU A 35 -21.90 -35.54 46.61
C LEU A 35 -22.51 -36.08 45.34
N ARG A 36 -22.71 -37.39 45.29
CA ARG A 36 -23.39 -38.03 44.18
C ARG A 36 -24.88 -37.69 44.27
N ARG A 37 -25.58 -37.62 43.13
CA ARG A 37 -27.00 -37.21 43.08
C ARG A 37 -27.91 -38.05 43.96
N ASP A 38 -27.57 -39.31 44.16
CA ASP A 38 -28.29 -40.27 45.01
C ASP A 38 -28.15 -40.00 46.52
N GLN A 39 -27.29 -39.05 46.91
CA GLN A 39 -27.05 -38.70 48.33
C GLN A 39 -27.74 -37.41 48.78
N LEU A 40 -28.54 -36.76 47.92
CA LEU A 40 -29.24 -35.53 48.21
C LEU A 40 -30.73 -35.80 48.33
N GLU A 41 -31.33 -35.46 49.46
CA GLU A 41 -32.78 -35.57 49.65
C GLU A 41 -33.50 -34.36 49.02
N ASP A 42 -34.76 -34.58 48.60
CA ASP A 42 -35.60 -33.52 48.02
C ASP A 42 -35.79 -32.38 49.03
N GLY A 43 -35.19 -31.22 48.74
CA GLY A 43 -35.27 -30.00 49.56
C GLY A 43 -33.96 -29.51 50.18
N GLU A 44 -32.85 -30.26 50.06
CA GLU A 44 -31.57 -29.89 50.70
C GLU A 44 -30.71 -28.91 49.88
N LEU A 45 -31.00 -28.74 48.60
CA LEU A 45 -30.26 -27.82 47.72
C LEU A 45 -30.91 -26.43 47.70
N PRO A 46 -30.15 -25.35 47.98
CA PRO A 46 -30.65 -23.99 47.84
C PRO A 46 -31.16 -23.74 46.42
N GLU A 47 -32.28 -23.04 46.29
CA GLU A 47 -32.92 -22.71 45.01
C GLU A 47 -31.96 -21.98 44.03
N ALA A 48 -30.96 -21.28 44.57
CA ALA A 48 -29.88 -20.66 43.79
C ALA A 48 -28.97 -21.67 43.05
N VAL A 49 -28.82 -22.90 43.56
CA VAL A 49 -28.05 -23.97 42.90
C VAL A 49 -28.87 -24.62 41.78
N TYR A 50 -30.20 -24.71 41.94
CA TYR A 50 -31.11 -25.17 40.89
C TYR A 50 -31.11 -24.25 39.66
N LYS A 51 -30.94 -22.93 39.83
CA LYS A 51 -30.82 -21.99 38.70
C LYS A 51 -29.56 -22.19 37.85
N PHE A 52 -28.49 -22.77 38.41
CA PHE A 52 -27.27 -23.12 37.67
C PHE A 52 -27.41 -24.42 36.88
N TRP A 53 -28.44 -25.21 37.20
CA TRP A 53 -28.87 -26.39 36.48
C TRP A 53 -29.89 -26.02 35.41
N ILE A 54 -29.52 -25.10 34.49
CA ILE A 54 -30.16 -25.13 33.17
C ILE A 54 -29.95 -26.55 32.65
N PRO A 55 -31.03 -27.29 32.29
CA PRO A 55 -30.93 -28.66 31.84
C PRO A 55 -29.82 -28.76 30.80
N ASN A 56 -28.85 -29.65 31.04
CA ASN A 56 -27.73 -29.85 30.10
C ASN A 56 -28.23 -30.07 28.67
N ASP A 57 -29.46 -30.57 28.51
CA ASP A 57 -30.10 -30.78 27.22
C ASP A 57 -30.53 -29.48 26.53
N GLN A 58 -31.01 -28.46 27.27
CA GLN A 58 -31.28 -27.14 26.70
C GLN A 58 -29.99 -26.46 26.23
N ARG A 59 -28.93 -26.49 27.05
CA ARG A 59 -27.61 -25.96 26.64
C ARG A 59 -27.02 -26.68 25.43
N LYS A 60 -27.21 -28.00 25.33
CA LYS A 60 -26.82 -28.76 24.13
C LYS A 60 -27.62 -28.34 22.90
N GLN A 61 -28.93 -28.12 23.05
CA GLN A 61 -29.76 -27.62 21.95
C GLN A 61 -29.33 -26.23 21.49
N GLU A 62 -29.04 -25.32 22.43
CA GLU A 62 -28.51 -23.98 22.13
C GLU A 62 -27.15 -24.04 21.43
N LEU A 63 -26.21 -24.87 21.92
CA LEU A 63 -24.90 -25.04 21.28
C LEU A 63 -25.03 -25.61 19.86
N ASN A 64 -25.93 -26.57 19.65
CA ASN A 64 -26.20 -27.10 18.31
C ASN A 64 -26.79 -26.03 17.40
N HIS A 65 -27.71 -25.21 17.90
CA HIS A 65 -28.27 -24.09 17.14
C HIS A 65 -27.19 -23.07 16.75
N LEU A 66 -26.35 -22.67 17.71
CA LEU A 66 -25.24 -21.73 17.47
C LEU A 66 -24.24 -22.27 16.45
N ASN A 67 -23.89 -23.56 16.51
CA ASN A 67 -23.00 -24.17 15.51
C ASN A 67 -23.61 -24.13 14.11
N ILE A 68 -24.90 -24.43 13.97
CA ILE A 68 -25.61 -24.32 12.68
C ILE A 68 -25.60 -22.89 12.15
N GLU A 69 -25.75 -21.90 13.04
CA GLU A 69 -25.72 -20.48 12.67
C GLU A 69 -24.32 -20.03 12.24
N ILE A 70 -23.28 -20.47 12.94
CA ILE A 70 -21.87 -20.22 12.56
C ILE A 70 -21.58 -20.78 11.18
N ASP A 71 -21.99 -22.02 10.89
CA ASP A 71 -21.75 -22.64 9.58
C ASP A 71 -22.45 -21.87 8.45
N LYS A 72 -23.68 -21.40 8.68
CA LYS A 72 -24.41 -20.54 7.73
C LYS A 72 -23.66 -19.24 7.45
N LEU A 73 -23.19 -18.56 8.50
CA LEU A 73 -22.45 -17.30 8.37
C LEU A 73 -21.08 -17.48 7.70
N GLN A 74 -20.42 -18.63 7.87
CA GLN A 74 -19.18 -18.93 7.16
C GLN A 74 -19.42 -19.11 5.66
N ILE A 75 -20.47 -19.83 5.28
CA ILE A 75 -20.86 -20.01 3.87
C ILE A 75 -21.22 -18.66 3.24
N GLU A 76 -21.99 -17.82 3.94
CA GLU A 76 -22.35 -16.49 3.47
C GLU A 76 -21.12 -15.58 3.29
N ASN A 77 -20.20 -15.57 4.25
CA ASN A 77 -18.95 -14.82 4.14
C ASN A 77 -18.09 -15.27 2.96
N GLU A 78 -18.00 -16.57 2.69
CA GLU A 78 -17.26 -17.08 1.53
C GLU A 78 -17.95 -16.70 0.21
N ASN A 79 -19.28 -16.68 0.17
CA ASN A 79 -20.04 -16.20 -0.98
C ASN A 79 -19.85 -14.69 -1.20
N LEU A 80 -19.94 -13.87 -0.14
CA LEU A 80 -19.69 -12.44 -0.22
C LEU A 80 -18.25 -12.13 -0.64
N LYS A 81 -17.25 -12.88 -0.17
CA LYS A 81 -15.86 -12.74 -0.64
C LYS A 81 -15.73 -13.05 -2.13
N LYS A 82 -16.41 -14.10 -2.62
CA LYS A 82 -16.44 -14.44 -4.05
C LYS A 82 -17.14 -13.36 -4.86
N GLU A 83 -18.24 -12.81 -4.36
CA GLU A 83 -18.99 -11.73 -5.02
C GLU A 83 -18.18 -10.43 -5.04
N ILE A 84 -17.60 -10.01 -3.92
CA ILE A 84 -16.70 -8.84 -3.86
C ILE A 84 -15.51 -9.04 -4.81
N LYS A 85 -14.92 -10.23 -4.86
CA LYS A 85 -13.84 -10.54 -5.81
C LYS A 85 -14.34 -10.48 -7.25
N GLY A 86 -15.55 -11.00 -7.53
CA GLY A 86 -16.22 -10.96 -8.82
C GLY A 86 -16.52 -9.52 -9.27
N LEU A 87 -17.12 -8.72 -8.40
CA LEU A 87 -17.40 -7.31 -8.60
C LEU A 87 -16.12 -6.50 -8.75
N SER A 88 -15.06 -6.79 -7.98
CA SER A 88 -13.74 -6.16 -8.15
C SER A 88 -13.12 -6.49 -9.51
N THR A 89 -13.25 -7.73 -9.98
CA THR A 89 -12.82 -8.10 -11.33
C THR A 89 -13.72 -7.52 -12.42
N GLN A 90 -15.02 -7.35 -12.19
CA GLN A 90 -15.92 -6.72 -13.16
C GLN A 90 -15.75 -5.20 -13.19
N THR A 91 -15.52 -4.53 -12.05
CA THR A 91 -15.15 -3.11 -12.00
C THR A 91 -13.73 -2.84 -12.48
N SER A 92 -12.90 -3.88 -12.62
CA SER A 92 -11.63 -3.78 -13.37
C SER A 92 -11.83 -3.75 -14.90
N GLN A 93 -13.06 -3.96 -15.40
CA GLN A 93 -13.48 -3.37 -16.68
C GLN A 93 -13.85 -1.91 -16.37
N PRO A 94 -13.03 -0.94 -16.79
CA PRO A 94 -13.13 0.42 -16.32
C PRO A 94 -14.34 1.11 -16.95
N THR A 95 -15.45 1.19 -16.23
CA THR A 95 -16.51 2.17 -16.55
C THR A 95 -16.04 3.60 -16.29
N TYR A 96 -14.90 3.79 -15.62
CA TYR A 96 -14.15 5.04 -15.55
C TYR A 96 -12.96 4.98 -16.52
N ILE A 97 -13.19 5.48 -17.71
CA ILE A 97 -12.34 5.30 -18.88
C ILE A 97 -10.90 5.82 -18.60
N PRO A 98 -9.85 4.96 -18.57
CA PRO A 98 -8.45 5.39 -18.49
C PRO A 98 -7.97 6.15 -19.75
N GLU A 99 -8.87 6.43 -20.70
CA GLU A 99 -8.56 7.11 -21.96
C GLU A 99 -8.00 8.52 -21.74
N SER A 100 -8.37 9.23 -20.67
CA SER A 100 -7.84 10.59 -20.44
C SER A 100 -6.35 10.60 -20.08
N ASN A 101 -5.81 9.54 -19.48
CA ASN A 101 -4.40 9.56 -19.06
C ASN A 101 -3.43 9.61 -20.25
N TYR A 102 -3.80 9.03 -21.40
CA TYR A 102 -2.98 9.06 -22.61
C TYR A 102 -2.97 10.42 -23.32
N LYS A 103 -3.86 11.31 -22.91
CA LYS A 103 -3.94 12.71 -23.34
C LYS A 103 -3.21 13.66 -22.39
N LYS A 104 -2.69 13.15 -21.27
CA LYS A 104 -2.08 13.96 -20.22
C LYS A 104 -0.56 13.82 -20.21
N ILE A 105 0.12 14.96 -20.07
CA ILE A 105 1.54 15.04 -19.77
C ILE A 105 1.74 15.83 -18.47
N VAL A 106 2.90 15.63 -17.85
CA VAL A 106 3.30 16.40 -16.66
C VAL A 106 4.55 17.20 -17.00
N LEU A 107 4.47 18.51 -16.83
CA LEU A 107 5.57 19.44 -16.93
C LEU A 107 6.09 19.78 -15.52
N TYR A 108 7.37 19.47 -15.29
CA TYR A 108 8.08 19.78 -14.05
C TYR A 108 8.99 21.00 -14.26
N GLY A 109 9.25 21.72 -13.17
CA GLY A 109 10.18 22.85 -13.14
C GLY A 109 9.58 24.19 -13.53
N LEU A 110 8.38 24.23 -14.12
CA LEU A 110 7.71 25.47 -14.52
C LEU A 110 7.41 26.35 -13.30
N ALA A 111 7.96 27.56 -13.28
CA ALA A 111 7.74 28.56 -12.24
C ALA A 111 6.25 28.84 -12.03
N GLU A 112 5.82 28.86 -10.78
CA GLU A 112 4.45 29.11 -10.34
C GLU A 112 4.31 30.55 -9.84
N TYR A 113 3.29 31.27 -10.32
CA TYR A 113 2.97 32.62 -9.85
C TYR A 113 1.73 32.61 -8.96
N TYR A 114 1.71 33.49 -7.96
CA TYR A 114 0.57 33.64 -7.07
C TYR A 114 -0.65 34.15 -7.84
N ARG A 115 -1.75 33.39 -7.79
CA ARG A 115 -3.01 33.69 -8.52
C ARG A 115 -2.80 33.92 -10.01
N GLU A 116 -1.96 33.11 -10.62
CA GLU A 116 -1.79 33.09 -12.07
C GLU A 116 -3.14 32.83 -12.76
N PRO A 117 -3.65 33.75 -13.59
CA PRO A 117 -4.86 33.53 -14.34
C PRO A 117 -4.58 32.53 -15.47
N GLU A 118 -5.59 31.72 -15.78
CA GLU A 118 -5.47 30.60 -16.70
C GLU A 118 -4.96 31.03 -18.09
N ASN A 119 -5.53 32.09 -18.66
CA ASN A 119 -5.10 32.62 -19.96
C ASN A 119 -3.59 32.97 -20.04
N LEU A 120 -3.00 33.52 -18.97
CA LEU A 120 -1.56 33.80 -18.95
C LEU A 120 -0.74 32.53 -18.86
N LEU A 121 -1.20 31.53 -18.10
CA LEU A 121 -0.55 30.22 -18.04
C LEU A 121 -0.57 29.54 -19.42
N PHE A 122 -1.69 29.59 -20.14
CA PHE A 122 -1.82 29.06 -21.50
C PHE A 122 -0.84 29.72 -22.47
N ASN A 123 -0.81 31.06 -22.53
CA ASN A 123 0.12 31.78 -23.41
C ASN A 123 1.58 31.46 -23.10
N ARG A 124 1.94 31.40 -21.80
CA ARG A 124 3.29 31.00 -21.37
C ARG A 124 3.65 29.58 -21.80
N LEU A 125 2.69 28.64 -21.78
CA LEU A 125 2.92 27.29 -22.27
C LEU A 125 3.13 27.28 -23.78
N GLU A 126 2.30 27.99 -24.55
CA GLU A 126 2.46 28.08 -26.00
C GLU A 126 3.83 28.63 -26.38
N ASP A 127 4.25 29.75 -25.77
CA ASP A 127 5.57 30.35 -25.98
C ASP A 127 6.70 29.36 -25.62
N LEU A 128 6.60 28.73 -24.45
CA LEU A 128 7.62 27.80 -23.95
C LEU A 128 7.79 26.57 -24.86
N PHE A 129 6.70 25.98 -25.35
CA PHE A 129 6.78 24.83 -26.25
C PHE A 129 7.22 25.22 -27.67
N ARG A 130 6.84 26.41 -28.13
CA ARG A 130 7.31 26.98 -29.39
C ARG A 130 8.82 27.27 -29.34
N ASP A 131 9.31 27.82 -28.25
CA ASP A 131 10.72 28.18 -28.10
C ASP A 131 11.62 26.95 -27.91
N ILE A 132 11.20 25.99 -27.07
CA ILE A 132 12.04 24.83 -26.72
C ILE A 132 11.93 23.69 -27.74
N ALA A 133 10.70 23.38 -28.18
CA ALA A 133 10.43 22.20 -29.00
C ALA A 133 10.00 22.54 -30.43
N GLN A 134 9.86 23.83 -30.78
CA GLN A 134 9.32 24.29 -32.06
C GLN A 134 7.94 23.69 -32.35
N VAL A 135 7.12 23.54 -31.31
CA VAL A 135 5.76 22.99 -31.39
C VAL A 135 4.75 24.07 -31.06
N ASP A 136 3.82 24.29 -31.97
CA ASP A 136 2.64 25.10 -31.69
C ASP A 136 1.60 24.25 -30.94
N LEU A 137 1.28 24.64 -29.71
CA LEU A 137 0.24 24.04 -28.89
C LEU A 137 -1.10 24.75 -28.99
N SER A 138 -1.21 25.80 -29.80
CA SER A 138 -2.43 26.57 -29.93
C SER A 138 -3.60 25.70 -30.42
N GLY A 139 -4.68 25.72 -29.66
CA GLY A 139 -5.86 24.88 -29.91
C GLY A 139 -5.70 23.40 -29.59
N TYR A 140 -4.56 22.94 -29.06
CA TYR A 140 -4.37 21.53 -28.63
C TYR A 140 -4.56 21.31 -27.13
N ILE A 141 -4.45 22.37 -26.32
CA ILE A 141 -4.59 22.28 -24.86
C ILE A 141 -6.09 22.30 -24.50
N GLU A 142 -6.53 21.28 -23.77
CA GLU A 142 -7.91 21.12 -23.32
C GLU A 142 -8.09 21.63 -21.88
N ASP A 143 -7.20 21.24 -20.97
CA ASP A 143 -7.22 21.64 -19.56
C ASP A 143 -5.81 21.67 -18.98
N THR A 144 -5.58 22.50 -17.96
CA THR A 144 -4.32 22.55 -17.21
C THR A 144 -4.55 22.71 -15.71
N TYR A 145 -3.83 21.93 -14.91
CA TYR A 145 -3.91 22.06 -13.45
C TYR A 145 -2.61 21.67 -12.75
N ARG A 146 -2.30 22.34 -11.64
CA ARG A 146 -1.12 22.04 -10.82
C ARG A 146 -1.39 20.88 -9.86
N MET A 147 -0.48 19.92 -9.78
CA MET A 147 -0.58 18.80 -8.83
C MET A 147 0.08 19.11 -7.49
N GLY A 148 -0.62 18.79 -6.40
CA GLY A 148 -0.07 18.83 -5.04
C GLY A 148 -0.44 20.09 -4.25
N ARG A 149 -0.08 20.08 -2.97
CA ARG A 149 -0.29 21.21 -2.04
C ARG A 149 0.65 22.35 -2.41
N ASN A 150 0.20 23.58 -2.18
CA ASN A 150 1.03 24.76 -2.38
C ASN A 150 2.22 24.71 -1.40
N THR A 151 3.44 24.71 -1.94
CA THR A 151 4.70 24.63 -1.22
C THR A 151 5.67 25.69 -1.75
N SER A 152 6.82 25.88 -1.12
CA SER A 152 7.87 26.78 -1.63
C SER A 152 8.49 26.31 -2.95
N SER A 153 8.31 25.04 -3.32
CA SER A 153 8.76 24.47 -4.59
C SER A 153 7.68 24.54 -5.67
N ASN A 154 8.13 24.70 -6.92
CA ASN A 154 7.27 24.70 -8.10
C ASN A 154 6.49 23.39 -8.22
N ARG A 155 5.16 23.48 -8.24
CA ARG A 155 4.30 22.30 -8.41
C ARG A 155 4.33 21.79 -9.86
N PRO A 156 4.32 20.47 -10.07
CA PRO A 156 4.17 19.91 -11.41
C PRO A 156 2.87 20.38 -12.04
N LEU A 157 2.91 20.77 -13.30
CA LEU A 157 1.73 21.13 -14.08
C LEU A 157 1.29 19.94 -14.92
N VAL A 158 0.02 19.55 -14.82
CA VAL A 158 -0.61 18.59 -15.73
C VAL A 158 -1.21 19.38 -16.88
N ILE A 159 -0.94 18.92 -18.08
CA ILE A 159 -1.47 19.48 -19.31
C ILE A 159 -2.25 18.36 -19.99
N GLU A 160 -3.55 18.55 -20.14
CA GLU A 160 -4.43 17.68 -20.93
C GLU A 160 -4.50 18.22 -22.36
N LEU A 161 -4.21 17.35 -23.32
CA LEU A 161 -4.20 17.68 -24.74
C LEU A 161 -5.32 16.95 -25.47
N ILE A 162 -5.95 17.63 -26.42
CA ILE A 162 -7.02 17.05 -27.25
C ILE A 162 -6.52 15.80 -27.99
N SER A 163 -5.27 15.83 -28.47
CA SER A 163 -4.70 14.80 -29.35
C SER A 163 -3.66 13.90 -28.65
N LYS A 164 -3.96 12.60 -28.57
CA LYS A 164 -3.01 11.55 -28.15
C LYS A 164 -1.75 11.50 -29.03
N ARG A 165 -1.87 11.86 -30.32
CA ARG A 165 -0.70 11.92 -31.22
C ARG A 165 0.26 13.03 -30.80
N MET A 166 -0.28 14.16 -30.34
CA MET A 166 0.53 15.28 -29.84
C MET A 166 1.28 14.88 -28.56
N VAL A 167 0.61 14.25 -27.59
CA VAL A 167 1.26 13.72 -26.38
C VAL A 167 2.44 12.81 -26.72
N LYS A 168 2.23 11.84 -27.62
CA LYS A 168 3.30 10.93 -28.06
C LYS A 168 4.45 11.66 -28.74
N TYR A 169 4.16 12.70 -29.52
CA TYR A 169 5.17 13.51 -30.18
C TYR A 169 6.01 14.28 -29.15
N LEU A 170 5.37 14.98 -28.21
CA LEU A 170 6.05 15.71 -27.14
C LEU A 170 6.90 14.79 -26.26
N LEU A 171 6.40 13.60 -25.89
CA LEU A 171 7.16 12.64 -25.10
C LEU A 171 8.37 12.07 -25.85
N LYS A 172 8.29 11.91 -27.18
CA LYS A 172 9.44 11.49 -27.99
C LYS A 172 10.50 12.59 -28.10
N ASN A 173 10.07 13.85 -28.13
CA ASN A 173 10.95 15.02 -28.18
C ASN A 173 11.25 15.61 -26.80
N SER A 174 11.05 14.84 -25.71
CA SER A 174 11.32 15.33 -24.35
C SER A 174 12.79 15.70 -24.13
N GLN A 175 13.70 15.22 -24.98
CA GLN A 175 15.11 15.58 -24.97
C GLN A 175 15.36 17.06 -25.26
N CYS A 176 14.47 17.75 -26.00
CA CYS A 176 14.58 19.19 -26.26
C CYS A 176 14.53 20.02 -24.96
N PHE A 177 13.96 19.47 -23.89
CA PHE A 177 13.88 20.14 -22.58
C PHE A 177 15.17 19.96 -21.75
N GLN A 178 16.13 19.15 -22.18
CA GLN A 178 17.37 18.94 -21.44
C GLN A 178 18.18 20.26 -21.37
N GLY A 179 18.69 20.59 -20.18
CA GLY A 179 19.46 21.82 -19.95
C GLY A 179 18.61 23.06 -19.64
N THR A 180 17.31 23.05 -19.91
CA THR A 180 16.39 24.18 -19.63
C THR A 180 15.95 24.29 -18.17
N GLY A 181 16.18 23.23 -17.38
CA GLY A 181 15.62 23.10 -16.03
C GLY A 181 14.15 22.62 -16.00
N LEU A 182 13.53 22.45 -17.17
CA LEU A 182 12.19 21.89 -17.33
C LEU A 182 12.27 20.42 -17.71
N PHE A 183 11.22 19.66 -17.38
CA PHE A 183 11.16 18.25 -17.72
C PHE A 183 9.72 17.82 -18.02
N ILE A 184 9.53 17.03 -19.07
CA ILE A 184 8.24 16.46 -19.44
C ILE A 184 8.23 14.97 -19.14
N ALA A 185 7.15 14.49 -18.53
CA ALA A 185 6.90 13.08 -18.30
C ALA A 185 5.49 12.67 -18.70
N GLU A 186 5.30 11.36 -18.84
CA GLU A 186 3.98 10.74 -18.91
C GLU A 186 3.21 10.97 -17.61
N PHE A 187 1.91 11.26 -17.72
CA PHE A 187 1.03 11.32 -16.57
C PHE A 187 0.83 9.94 -15.94
N LEU A 188 1.05 9.85 -14.63
CA LEU A 188 0.85 8.64 -13.85
C LEU A 188 -0.28 8.86 -12.83
N ASP A 189 -1.28 8.00 -12.91
CA ASP A 189 -2.36 7.92 -11.92
C ASP A 189 -1.83 7.53 -10.53
N ASN A 190 -2.69 7.67 -9.51
CA ASN A 190 -2.30 7.39 -8.13
C ASN A 190 -1.84 5.93 -7.95
N THR A 191 -2.47 4.99 -8.66
CA THR A 191 -2.14 3.57 -8.70
C THR A 191 -0.77 3.34 -9.35
N ALA A 192 -0.51 3.82 -10.57
CA ALA A 192 0.79 3.65 -11.21
C ALA A 192 1.91 4.41 -10.48
N ARG A 193 1.60 5.52 -9.79
CA ARG A 193 2.57 6.19 -8.92
C ARG A 193 2.97 5.32 -7.72
N LYS A 194 2.02 4.63 -7.08
CA LYS A 194 2.31 3.69 -5.99
C LYS A 194 3.13 2.49 -6.49
N GLU A 195 2.73 1.89 -7.61
CA GLU A 195 3.48 0.81 -8.25
C GLU A 195 4.91 1.26 -8.59
N ARG A 196 5.06 2.44 -9.21
CA ARG A 196 6.38 2.98 -9.54
C ARG A 196 7.22 3.31 -8.30
N ALA A 197 6.61 3.65 -7.17
CA ALA A 197 7.32 3.84 -5.91
C ALA A 197 7.90 2.50 -5.40
N GLN A 198 7.13 1.41 -5.47
CA GLN A 198 7.63 0.07 -5.13
C GLN A 198 8.79 -0.34 -6.05
N LEU A 199 8.65 -0.14 -7.37
CA LEU A 199 9.73 -0.41 -8.33
C LEU A 199 11.00 0.41 -8.07
N ARG A 200 10.87 1.63 -7.52
CA ARG A 200 12.02 2.47 -7.18
C ARG A 200 12.83 1.89 -6.03
N GLU A 201 12.18 1.32 -5.02
CA GLU A 201 12.87 0.67 -3.90
C GLU A 201 13.74 -0.50 -4.40
N GLU A 202 13.17 -1.34 -5.26
CA GLU A 202 13.89 -2.44 -5.91
C GLU A 202 15.02 -1.95 -6.82
N LEU A 203 14.77 -0.91 -7.62
CA LEU A 203 15.78 -0.29 -8.47
C LEU A 203 16.97 0.20 -7.64
N PHE A 204 16.72 0.83 -6.48
CA PHE A 204 17.79 1.26 -5.60
C PHE A 204 18.53 0.09 -4.98
N ALA A 205 17.82 -0.97 -4.56
CA ALA A 205 18.44 -2.19 -4.04
C ALA A 205 19.36 -2.87 -5.08
N ALA A 206 18.93 -2.95 -6.34
CA ALA A 206 19.74 -3.50 -7.43
C ALA A 206 20.97 -2.65 -7.73
N ARG A 207 20.82 -1.31 -7.79
CA ARG A 207 21.95 -0.39 -8.01
C ARG A 207 22.97 -0.43 -6.87
N LYS A 208 22.52 -0.58 -5.62
CA LYS A 208 23.41 -0.78 -4.46
C LYS A 208 24.24 -2.06 -4.57
N LYS A 209 23.75 -3.08 -5.27
CA LYS A 209 24.49 -4.32 -5.58
C LYS A 209 25.43 -4.19 -6.78
N GLY A 210 25.55 -3.01 -7.39
CA GLY A 210 26.36 -2.79 -8.60
C GLY A 210 25.66 -3.19 -9.91
N LEU A 211 24.39 -3.62 -9.85
CA LEU A 211 23.65 -4.03 -11.05
C LEU A 211 23.08 -2.81 -11.79
N HIS A 212 23.10 -2.87 -13.12
CA HIS A 212 22.49 -1.82 -13.95
C HIS A 212 20.97 -2.00 -13.99
N ALA A 213 20.23 -1.10 -13.33
CA ALA A 213 18.76 -1.15 -13.25
C ALA A 213 18.07 0.13 -13.74
N ILE A 214 17.00 -0.01 -14.53
CA ILE A 214 16.20 1.09 -15.12
C ILE A 214 14.70 0.75 -15.09
N ILE A 215 13.84 1.73 -14.79
CA ILE A 215 12.38 1.60 -14.94
C ILE A 215 11.95 2.19 -16.29
N ARG A 216 11.31 1.39 -17.15
CA ARG A 216 10.67 1.82 -18.41
C ARG A 216 9.28 1.21 -18.53
N ASN A 217 8.30 1.97 -19.02
CA ASN A 217 6.94 1.47 -19.28
C ASN A 217 6.32 0.68 -18.11
N LYS A 218 6.44 1.19 -16.87
CA LYS A 218 5.97 0.54 -15.63
C LYS A 218 6.62 -0.83 -15.33
N GLN A 219 7.76 -1.13 -15.96
CA GLN A 219 8.53 -2.35 -15.74
C GLN A 219 9.94 -2.02 -15.27
N LEU A 220 10.48 -2.84 -14.38
CA LEU A 220 11.88 -2.76 -13.94
C LEU A 220 12.73 -3.70 -14.82
N TYR A 221 13.80 -3.15 -15.37
CA TYR A 221 14.82 -3.88 -16.12
C TYR A 221 16.09 -3.92 -15.29
N ILE A 222 16.60 -5.11 -14.99
CA ILE A 222 17.88 -5.34 -14.31
C ILE A 222 18.78 -6.08 -15.28
N GLU A 223 19.92 -5.48 -15.64
CA GLU A 223 20.85 -6.00 -16.66
C GLU A 223 20.17 -6.33 -18.00
N GLY A 224 19.17 -5.50 -18.38
CA GLY A 224 18.39 -5.68 -19.60
C GLY A 224 17.29 -6.73 -19.52
N LYS A 225 17.15 -7.47 -18.41
CA LYS A 225 16.08 -8.46 -18.20
C LYS A 225 14.91 -7.87 -17.42
N ILE A 226 13.69 -8.18 -17.83
CA ILE A 226 12.46 -7.75 -17.14
C ILE A 226 12.29 -8.58 -15.87
N THR A 227 12.14 -7.92 -14.72
CA THR A 227 11.75 -8.57 -13.47
C THR A 227 10.23 -8.56 -13.32
N HIS A 228 9.62 -9.74 -13.27
CA HIS A 228 8.20 -9.88 -12.93
C HIS A 228 8.03 -9.83 -11.40
N LEU A 229 7.30 -8.83 -10.90
CA LEU A 229 7.10 -8.58 -9.46
C LEU A 229 6.47 -9.75 -8.71
N ASN A 230 5.71 -10.61 -9.40
CA ASN A 230 4.92 -11.67 -8.80
C ASN A 230 5.73 -12.73 -8.04
N ASN A 231 7.06 -12.76 -8.19
CA ASN A 231 7.90 -13.80 -7.56
C ASN A 231 8.60 -13.37 -6.26
N PHE A 232 8.50 -12.11 -5.82
CA PHE A 232 9.29 -11.64 -4.67
C PHE A 232 8.62 -11.80 -3.30
N ASN A 233 7.29 -11.88 -3.22
CA ASN A 233 6.59 -11.99 -1.93
C ASN A 233 6.72 -13.35 -1.22
N ASN A 234 7.35 -14.35 -1.84
CA ASN A 234 7.41 -15.70 -1.27
C ASN A 234 8.73 -16.06 -0.58
N ASN A 235 9.75 -15.18 -0.56
CA ASN A 235 11.11 -15.56 -0.14
C ASN A 235 11.76 -14.74 0.98
N THR A 236 11.06 -13.83 1.67
CA THR A 236 11.67 -13.00 2.73
C THR A 236 11.73 -13.62 4.13
N ASN A 237 11.50 -14.93 4.29
CA ASN A 237 11.68 -15.64 5.58
C ASN A 237 12.96 -16.50 5.64
N LYS A 238 14.05 -16.11 4.96
CA LYS A 238 15.36 -16.76 5.14
C LYS A 238 16.38 -15.76 5.65
N ASP A 239 16.70 -15.91 6.93
CA ASP A 239 17.78 -15.23 7.64
C ASP A 239 19.11 -15.32 6.85
N PRO A 240 19.79 -14.19 6.59
CA PRO A 240 21.12 -14.23 6.02
C PRO A 240 22.16 -14.16 7.15
N HIS A 241 22.35 -15.27 7.84
CA HIS A 241 23.57 -15.50 8.63
C HIS A 241 24.45 -16.50 7.89
N THR A 242 25.23 -16.05 6.91
CA THR A 242 26.51 -16.71 6.61
C THR A 242 27.49 -15.71 6.01
N ASN A 243 28.58 -15.52 6.76
CA ASN A 243 29.79 -14.82 6.36
C ASN A 243 30.39 -15.42 5.09
N SER A 244 30.74 -14.57 4.13
CA SER A 244 31.89 -14.84 3.26
C SER A 244 32.46 -13.54 2.70
N ARG A 245 33.76 -13.60 2.53
CA ARG A 245 34.77 -12.56 2.60
C ARG A 245 35.47 -12.54 1.24
N GLU A 246 35.86 -11.35 0.80
CA GLU A 246 36.83 -11.07 -0.27
C GLU A 246 36.47 -11.54 -1.70
N LEU A 247 36.42 -10.62 -2.68
CA LEU A 247 37.53 -10.43 -3.63
C LEU A 247 37.22 -9.30 -4.63
N SER A 248 38.20 -8.40 -4.76
CA SER A 248 38.30 -7.27 -5.68
C SER A 248 38.50 -7.72 -7.13
N THR A 249 37.83 -7.08 -8.11
CA THR A 249 38.41 -6.86 -9.47
C THR A 249 37.72 -5.68 -10.17
N THR A 250 38.53 -4.69 -10.55
CA THR A 250 38.25 -3.54 -11.42
C THR A 250 38.30 -3.91 -12.89
N MET A 251 37.40 -3.37 -13.73
CA MET A 251 37.68 -2.94 -15.13
C MET A 251 36.63 -1.92 -15.63
N PRO A 252 37.00 -0.98 -16.52
CA PRO A 252 36.10 0.03 -17.08
C PRO A 252 35.48 -0.43 -18.41
N THR A 253 34.24 -0.05 -18.67
CA THR A 253 33.61 -0.18 -20.00
C THR A 253 33.16 1.19 -20.51
N ASN A 254 33.80 1.62 -21.59
CA ASN A 254 33.42 2.75 -22.42
C ASN A 254 32.05 2.48 -23.05
N ILE A 255 31.07 3.34 -22.75
CA ILE A 255 29.79 3.39 -23.47
C ILE A 255 29.84 4.59 -24.41
N THR A 256 30.09 4.28 -25.68
CA THR A 256 29.98 5.21 -26.80
C THR A 256 28.49 5.46 -27.08
N ASN A 257 28.01 6.67 -26.82
CA ASN A 257 26.68 7.10 -27.24
C ASN A 257 26.69 7.40 -28.76
N PRO A 258 25.61 7.09 -29.50
CA PRO A 258 25.48 7.48 -30.90
C PRO A 258 25.28 9.01 -31.03
N PRO A 259 25.89 9.67 -32.04
CA PRO A 259 25.70 11.09 -32.27
C PRO A 259 24.28 11.37 -32.78
N CYS A 260 23.63 12.35 -32.17
CA CYS A 260 22.47 13.01 -32.75
C CYS A 260 22.95 13.86 -33.93
N ASN A 261 22.31 13.71 -35.08
CA ASN A 261 22.64 14.43 -36.30
C ASN A 261 22.52 15.95 -36.08
N GLU A 262 23.66 16.64 -36.15
CA GLU A 262 23.72 18.08 -36.33
C GLU A 262 23.40 18.39 -37.80
N ILE A 263 22.40 19.26 -37.99
CA ILE A 263 22.18 19.96 -39.24
C ILE A 263 23.24 21.06 -39.29
N THR A 264 24.15 20.93 -40.25
CA THR A 264 25.24 21.86 -40.54
C THR A 264 24.70 23.22 -40.98
N SER A 265 25.11 24.29 -40.31
CA SER A 265 25.53 25.55 -40.94
C SER A 265 26.42 26.35 -39.99
N ASP A 266 27.63 26.57 -40.47
CA ASP A 266 28.57 27.67 -40.20
C ASP A 266 29.36 27.71 -38.88
N GLU A 267 30.63 27.34 -39.08
CA GLU A 267 31.86 27.63 -38.35
C GLU A 267 31.82 28.82 -37.38
N GLN A 268 31.98 28.55 -36.07
CA GLN A 268 32.84 29.35 -35.18
C GLN A 268 33.44 28.46 -34.08
N GLU A 269 34.77 28.40 -34.04
CA GLU A 269 35.57 27.78 -32.99
C GLU A 269 35.35 28.47 -31.64
N ILE A 270 34.82 27.76 -30.63
CA ILE A 270 34.94 28.19 -29.23
C ILE A 270 35.34 27.00 -28.37
N ASN A 271 36.64 26.98 -28.03
CA ASN A 271 37.21 26.23 -26.93
C ASN A 271 36.54 26.63 -25.60
N THR A 272 35.90 25.70 -24.90
CA THR A 272 35.65 25.85 -23.45
C THR A 272 35.98 24.61 -22.66
N PHE A 273 37.10 24.73 -21.94
CA PHE A 273 37.53 23.98 -20.78
C PHE A 273 36.37 23.62 -19.84
N ARG A 274 36.16 22.32 -19.60
CA ARG A 274 35.42 21.86 -18.42
C ARG A 274 36.31 22.02 -17.19
N LYS A 275 36.02 23.01 -16.35
CA LYS A 275 36.57 23.11 -15.00
C LYS A 275 35.91 22.05 -14.11
N GLU A 276 36.72 21.24 -13.47
CA GLU A 276 36.31 20.33 -12.40
C GLU A 276 35.70 21.12 -11.24
N ARG A 277 34.62 20.58 -10.65
CA ARG A 277 33.96 21.18 -9.48
C ARG A 277 34.73 20.81 -8.22
N PRO A 278 35.00 21.76 -7.32
CA PRO A 278 35.51 21.43 -5.99
C PRO A 278 34.40 20.77 -5.17
N THR A 279 34.68 19.60 -4.64
CA THR A 279 33.95 19.00 -3.52
C THR A 279 34.29 19.78 -2.25
N ILE A 280 33.26 20.30 -1.58
CA ILE A 280 33.30 20.79 -0.20
C ILE A 280 33.00 19.60 0.72
#